data_AF-F4BY11-F1
#
_entry.id   AF-F4BY11-F1
#
_cell.length_a   1.000
_cell.length_b   1.000
_cell.length_c   1.000
_cell.angle_alpha   90.00
_cell.angle_beta   90.00
_cell.angle_gamma   90.00
#
_symmetry.space_group_name_H-M   'P 1'
#
loop_
_entity.id
_entity.type
_entity.pdbx_description
1 polymer ?
#
loop_
_entity_poly.entity_id
_entity_poly.type
_entity_poly.pdbx_seq_one_letter_code
_entity_poly.pdbx_strand_id
1 'polypeptide(L)'
;MTNMESWVVDWIKEQRSLGVKCLEIKQRGTKYYVYHSTTHWDKNIKKAIKTSKYLGRLDRERGMVESHENQESQRSEAQSTDVRNVTEYGNSILLQESLKDLKPLLIGAFPGNWEEVYALSKLRVTGNVPLKRAESAWEKYYNIESINPNLKPKNLSKMLHEVGTNRDGLE
;
A
#
# COMPACT_ATOMS: atom_id res chain seq x y z
N MET A 1 -29.62 -22.31 -18.73
CA MET A 1 -29.29 -20.88 -18.81
C MET A 1 -29.69 -20.26 -17.49
N THR A 2 -28.72 -19.84 -16.67
CA THR A 2 -28.97 -19.21 -15.37
C THR A 2 -29.74 -17.91 -15.61
N ASN A 3 -30.90 -17.73 -14.97
CA ASN A 3 -31.71 -16.51 -15.04
C ASN A 3 -30.91 -15.35 -14.41
N MET A 4 -30.06 -14.72 -15.20
CA MET A 4 -29.29 -13.55 -14.81
C MET A 4 -30.19 -12.33 -14.99
N GLU A 5 -30.31 -11.51 -13.97
CA GLU A 5 -31.18 -10.33 -14.00
C GLU A 5 -30.77 -9.35 -15.11
N SER A 6 -31.76 -8.68 -15.72
CA SER A 6 -31.54 -7.78 -16.87
C SER A 6 -30.50 -6.70 -16.61
N TRP A 7 -30.52 -6.10 -15.41
CA TRP A 7 -29.58 -5.05 -15.03
C TRP A 7 -28.12 -5.52 -15.00
N VAL A 8 -27.86 -6.79 -14.68
CA VAL A 8 -26.51 -7.37 -14.69
C VAL A 8 -26.01 -7.51 -16.14
N VAL A 9 -26.90 -7.90 -17.05
CA VAL A 9 -26.60 -8.05 -18.47
C VAL A 9 -26.30 -6.68 -19.10
N ASP A 10 -27.07 -5.67 -18.74
CA ASP A 10 -26.88 -4.31 -19.24
C ASP A 10 -25.54 -3.71 -18.74
N TRP A 11 -25.19 -3.96 -17.48
CA TRP A 11 -23.88 -3.59 -16.94
C TRP A 11 -22.73 -4.25 -17.72
N ILE A 12 -22.82 -5.55 -18.06
CA ILE A 12 -21.78 -6.22 -18.87
C ILE A 12 -21.65 -5.56 -20.25
N LYS A 13 -22.76 -5.20 -20.90
CA LYS A 13 -22.74 -4.56 -22.22
C LYS A 13 -22.06 -3.20 -22.16
N GLU A 14 -22.37 -2.41 -21.14
CA GLU A 14 -21.73 -1.13 -20.89
C GLU A 14 -20.21 -1.30 -20.74
N GLN A 15 -19.76 -2.22 -19.87
CA GLN A 15 -18.32 -2.48 -19.70
C GLN A 15 -17.63 -2.96 -20.98
N ARG A 16 -18.32 -3.77 -21.80
CA ARG A 16 -17.80 -4.20 -23.11
C ARG A 16 -17.71 -3.05 -24.10
N SER A 17 -18.65 -2.10 -24.08
CA SER A 17 -18.58 -0.88 -24.89
C SER A 17 -17.42 0.03 -24.49
N LEU A 18 -17.06 0.05 -23.20
CA LEU A 18 -15.86 0.72 -22.68
C LEU A 18 -14.55 -0.01 -23.01
N GLY A 19 -14.62 -1.15 -23.72
CA GLY A 19 -13.45 -1.91 -24.15
C GLY A 19 -12.94 -2.93 -23.12
N VAL A 20 -13.62 -3.09 -21.97
CA VAL A 20 -13.25 -4.08 -20.95
C VAL A 20 -13.62 -5.48 -21.43
N LYS A 21 -12.61 -6.36 -21.54
CA LYS A 21 -12.76 -7.73 -22.04
C LYS A 21 -12.62 -8.74 -20.90
N CYS A 22 -12.93 -10.00 -21.19
CA CYS A 22 -12.67 -11.14 -20.29
C CYS A 22 -13.41 -11.09 -18.94
N LEU A 23 -14.56 -10.42 -18.86
CA LEU A 23 -15.40 -10.41 -17.66
C LEU A 23 -16.27 -11.68 -17.57
N GLU A 24 -16.21 -12.36 -16.43
CA GLU A 24 -17.02 -13.53 -16.07
C GLU A 24 -17.82 -13.21 -14.80
N ILE A 25 -19.14 -13.36 -14.85
CA ILE A 25 -20.01 -13.16 -13.69
C ILE A 25 -20.46 -14.50 -13.13
N LYS A 26 -20.29 -14.69 -11.82
CA LYS A 26 -20.76 -15.86 -11.09
C LYS A 26 -21.82 -15.43 -10.07
N GLN A 27 -23.00 -16.03 -10.16
CA GLN A 27 -24.05 -15.85 -9.16
C GLN A 27 -23.84 -16.85 -8.02
N ARG A 28 -23.87 -16.36 -6.77
CA ARG A 28 -24.01 -17.22 -5.58
C ARG A 28 -25.11 -16.63 -4.69
N GLY A 29 -26.25 -17.33 -4.63
CA GLY A 29 -27.46 -16.84 -3.97
C GLY A 29 -28.00 -15.58 -4.67
N THR A 30 -28.18 -14.52 -3.90
CA THR A 30 -28.66 -13.20 -4.38
C THR A 30 -27.54 -12.27 -4.85
N LYS A 31 -26.27 -12.69 -4.76
CA LYS A 31 -25.11 -11.85 -5.04
C LYS A 31 -24.45 -12.24 -6.35
N TYR A 32 -24.00 -11.23 -7.10
CA TYR A 32 -23.25 -11.39 -8.34
C TYR A 32 -21.80 -10.99 -8.14
N TYR A 33 -20.87 -11.89 -8.47
CA TYR A 33 -19.44 -11.70 -8.32
C TYR A 33 -18.79 -11.60 -9.69
N VAL A 34 -17.95 -10.58 -9.86
CA VAL A 34 -17.27 -10.29 -11.13
C VAL A 34 -15.83 -10.79 -11.06
N TYR A 35 -15.44 -11.52 -12.10
CA TYR A 35 -14.09 -12.03 -12.28
C TYR A 35 -13.54 -11.56 -13.62
N HIS A 36 -12.24 -11.30 -13.67
CA HIS A 36 -11.49 -11.20 -14.91
C HIS A 36 -10.90 -12.58 -15.21
N SER A 37 -11.42 -13.23 -16.25
CA SER A 37 -11.03 -14.58 -16.62
C SER A 37 -10.26 -14.59 -17.94
N THR A 38 -8.97 -14.91 -17.86
CA THR A 38 -8.10 -15.14 -19.02
C THR A 38 -7.60 -16.57 -19.04
N THR A 39 -7.14 -17.02 -20.21
CA THR A 39 -6.46 -18.31 -20.35
C THR A 39 -5.07 -18.03 -20.89
N HIS A 40 -4.05 -18.56 -20.22
CA HIS A 40 -2.67 -18.44 -20.66
C HIS A 40 -2.06 -19.84 -20.83
N TRP A 41 -1.08 -19.97 -21.70
CA TRP A 41 -0.38 -21.23 -21.91
C TRP A 41 0.77 -21.37 -20.91
N ASP A 42 0.74 -22.41 -20.08
CA ASP A 42 1.84 -22.74 -19.18
C ASP A 42 2.81 -23.68 -19.91
N LYS A 43 4.06 -23.23 -20.07
CA LYS A 43 5.12 -23.97 -20.77
C LYS A 43 5.63 -25.19 -20.00
N ASN A 44 5.58 -25.16 -18.67
CA ASN A 44 6.09 -26.24 -17.82
C ASN A 44 5.12 -27.42 -17.84
N ILE A 45 3.82 -27.12 -17.69
CA ILE A 45 2.76 -28.12 -17.69
C ILE A 45 2.31 -28.46 -19.11
N LYS A 46 2.72 -27.64 -20.11
CA LYS A 46 2.35 -27.73 -21.54
C LYS A 46 0.83 -27.79 -21.74
N LYS A 47 0.11 -26.95 -20.98
CA LYS A 47 -1.35 -26.88 -21.00
C LYS A 47 -1.82 -25.44 -20.88
N ALA A 48 -3.00 -25.18 -21.43
CA ALA A 48 -3.70 -23.93 -21.23
C ALA A 48 -4.30 -23.89 -19.82
N ILE A 49 -3.93 -22.89 -19.01
CA ILE A 49 -4.42 -22.68 -17.65
C ILE A 49 -5.34 -21.46 -17.64
N LYS A 50 -6.56 -21.65 -17.15
CA LYS A 50 -7.52 -20.58 -16.93
C LYS A 50 -7.20 -19.88 -15.61
N THR A 51 -6.99 -18.57 -15.66
CA THR A 51 -6.77 -17.72 -14.49
C THR A 51 -7.97 -16.80 -14.33
N SER A 52 -8.64 -16.88 -13.19
CA SER A 52 -9.79 -16.03 -12.87
C SER A 52 -9.46 -15.14 -11.67
N LYS A 53 -9.17 -13.86 -11.92
CA LYS A 53 -8.93 -12.85 -10.87
C LYS A 53 -10.26 -12.28 -10.40
N TYR A 54 -10.49 -12.24 -9.09
CA TYR A 54 -11.69 -11.62 -8.52
C TYR A 54 -11.59 -10.09 -8.59
N LEU A 55 -12.60 -9.44 -9.18
CA LEU A 55 -12.62 -7.97 -9.31
C LEU A 55 -13.48 -7.31 -8.23
N GLY A 56 -14.58 -7.95 -7.84
CA GLY A 56 -15.54 -7.37 -6.91
C GLY A 56 -16.93 -7.98 -7.02
N ARG A 57 -17.91 -7.35 -6.38
CA ARG A 57 -19.32 -7.75 -6.42
C ARG A 57 -20.17 -6.66 -7.06
N LEU A 58 -21.21 -7.06 -7.78
CA LEU A 58 -22.23 -6.13 -8.27
C LEU A 58 -23.35 -6.03 -7.24
N ASP A 59 -23.68 -4.79 -6.92
CA ASP A 59 -24.81 -4.41 -6.09
C ASP A 59 -25.77 -3.58 -6.95
N ARG A 60 -27.08 -3.78 -6.76
CA ARG A 60 -28.10 -3.11 -7.58
C ARG A 60 -28.16 -1.61 -7.30
N GLU A 61 -27.93 -1.20 -6.06
CA GLU A 61 -28.00 0.21 -5.66
C GLU A 61 -26.66 0.92 -5.82
N ARG A 62 -25.57 0.22 -5.49
CA ARG A 62 -24.22 0.82 -5.42
C ARG A 62 -23.36 0.56 -6.66
N GLY A 63 -23.82 -0.27 -7.59
CA GLY A 63 -23.03 -0.68 -8.75
C GLY A 63 -21.89 -1.65 -8.39
N MET A 64 -20.77 -1.56 -9.10
CA MET A 64 -19.62 -2.43 -8.88
C MET A 64 -18.85 -2.02 -7.62
N VAL A 65 -18.89 -2.88 -6.60
CA VAL A 65 -18.07 -2.77 -5.39
C VAL A 65 -16.79 -3.57 -5.60
N GLU A 66 -15.69 -2.88 -5.83
CA GLU A 66 -14.37 -3.48 -6.04
C GLU A 66 -13.89 -4.26 -4.81
N SER A 67 -13.06 -5.28 -5.05
CA SER A 67 -12.35 -6.01 -4.00
C SER A 67 -11.39 -5.09 -3.25
N HIS A 68 -11.25 -5.29 -1.94
CA HIS A 68 -10.29 -4.54 -1.10
C HIS A 68 -8.86 -4.55 -1.67
N GLU A 69 -8.42 -5.66 -2.25
CA GLU A 69 -7.10 -5.81 -2.86
C GLU A 69 -6.90 -4.89 -4.08
N ASN A 70 -7.95 -4.68 -4.89
CA ASN A 70 -7.89 -3.73 -6.01
C ASN A 70 -7.97 -2.27 -5.53
N GLN A 71 -8.75 -1.99 -4.47
CA GLN A 71 -8.77 -0.65 -3.86
C GLN A 71 -7.41 -0.26 -3.28
N GLU A 72 -6.68 -1.21 -2.68
CA GLU A 72 -5.34 -1.00 -2.15
C GLU A 72 -4.29 -0.84 -3.27
N SER A 73 -4.45 -1.60 -4.36
CA SER A 73 -3.61 -1.46 -5.57
C SER A 73 -3.78 -0.10 -6.25
N GLN A 74 -5.02 0.37 -6.41
CA GLN A 74 -5.28 1.71 -6.97
C GLN A 74 -4.80 2.84 -6.06
N ARG A 75 -4.91 2.69 -4.72
CA ARG A 75 -4.35 3.65 -3.76
C ARG A 75 -2.83 3.71 -3.81
N SER A 76 -2.16 2.58 -3.98
CA SER A 76 -0.70 2.53 -4.09
C SER A 76 -0.18 3.05 -5.44
N GLU A 77 -0.89 2.82 -6.54
CA GLU A 77 -0.58 3.44 -7.84
C GLU A 77 -0.79 4.96 -7.82
N ALA A 78 -1.88 5.44 -7.21
CA ALA A 78 -2.14 6.87 -7.03
C ALA A 78 -1.13 7.58 -6.11
N GLN A 79 -0.52 6.86 -5.17
CA GLN A 79 0.55 7.38 -4.29
C GLN A 79 1.86 7.67 -5.03
N SER A 80 2.07 7.14 -6.24
CA SER A 80 3.31 7.34 -7.00
C SER A 80 3.43 8.73 -7.66
N THR A 81 2.33 9.48 -7.74
CA THR A 81 2.27 10.81 -8.38
C THR A 81 1.82 11.92 -7.44
N ASP A 82 1.79 11.68 -6.13
CA ASP A 82 1.36 12.71 -5.18
C ASP A 82 2.43 13.81 -5.14
N VAL A 83 2.09 14.99 -5.68
CA VAL A 83 2.91 16.20 -5.63
C VAL A 83 3.06 16.55 -4.16
N ARG A 84 4.14 16.05 -3.55
CA ARG A 84 4.45 16.23 -2.13
C ARG A 84 4.54 17.72 -1.82
N ASN A 85 3.55 18.24 -1.11
CA ASN A 85 3.65 19.56 -0.48
C ASN A 85 4.64 19.45 0.70
N VAL A 86 5.93 19.55 0.40
CA VAL A 86 6.97 19.67 1.42
C VAL A 86 6.81 21.04 2.08
N THR A 87 6.36 21.06 3.33
CA THR A 87 6.16 22.31 4.07
C THR A 87 7.32 22.65 5.00
N GLU A 88 8.21 21.70 5.31
CA GLU A 88 9.24 21.85 6.34
C GLU A 88 10.67 21.57 5.83
N TYR A 89 11.33 22.61 5.31
CA TYR A 89 12.73 22.55 4.88
C TYR A 89 13.75 22.94 5.98
N GLY A 90 13.51 24.02 6.72
CA GLY A 90 14.47 24.49 7.72
C GLY A 90 14.72 23.48 8.85
N ASN A 91 13.64 22.96 9.43
CA ASN A 91 13.69 21.99 10.52
C ASN A 91 14.35 20.68 10.06
N SER A 92 14.09 20.23 8.83
CA SER A 92 14.60 18.97 8.32
C SER A 92 16.12 19.00 8.11
N ILE A 93 16.66 20.12 7.61
CA ILE A 93 18.10 20.39 7.47
C ILE A 93 18.77 20.47 8.85
N LEU A 94 18.21 21.25 9.78
CA LEU A 94 18.79 21.44 11.10
C LEU A 94 18.90 20.12 11.88
N LEU A 95 17.84 19.31 11.85
CA LEU A 95 17.83 18.00 12.50
C LEU A 95 18.81 17.02 11.83
N GLN A 96 18.96 17.09 10.51
CA GLN A 96 19.93 16.25 9.81
C GLN A 96 21.36 16.59 10.22
N GLU A 97 21.72 17.87 10.22
CA GLU A 97 23.07 18.27 10.63
C GLU A 97 23.33 17.87 12.10
N SER A 98 22.31 17.98 12.96
CA SER A 98 22.41 17.57 14.36
C SER A 98 22.56 16.05 14.55
N LEU A 99 22.02 15.24 13.63
CA LEU A 99 22.07 13.77 13.69
C LEU A 99 23.20 13.17 12.84
N LYS A 100 23.95 13.98 12.10
CA LYS A 100 24.96 13.55 11.13
C LYS A 100 25.99 12.60 11.72
N ASP A 101 26.49 12.90 12.92
CA ASP A 101 27.51 12.09 13.59
C ASP A 101 26.92 10.83 14.25
N LEU A 102 25.63 10.87 14.59
CA LEU A 102 24.91 9.73 15.18
C LEU A 102 24.44 8.73 14.13
N LYS A 103 24.19 9.19 12.90
CA LYS A 103 23.67 8.34 11.83
C LYS A 103 24.55 7.12 11.52
N PRO A 104 25.89 7.23 11.38
CA PRO A 104 26.73 6.05 11.17
C PRO A 104 26.66 5.04 12.32
N LEU A 105 26.58 5.53 13.56
CA LEU A 105 26.44 4.67 14.75
C LEU A 105 25.10 3.94 14.75
N LEU A 106 24.04 4.63 14.35
CA LEU A 106 22.70 4.05 14.25
C LEU A 106 22.63 2.98 13.16
N ILE A 107 23.25 3.21 12.01
CA ILE A 107 23.34 2.22 10.91
C ILE A 107 24.11 0.98 11.39
N GLY A 108 25.19 1.17 12.15
CA GLY A 108 25.98 0.07 12.70
C GLY A 108 25.22 -0.76 13.74
N ALA A 109 24.47 -0.11 14.64
CA ALA A 109 23.75 -0.79 15.71
C ALA A 109 22.43 -1.45 15.26
N PHE A 110 21.71 -0.84 14.31
CA PHE A 110 20.38 -1.30 13.89
C PHE A 110 20.23 -1.36 12.37
N PRO A 111 21.07 -2.13 11.64
CA PRO A 111 21.11 -2.10 10.18
C PRO A 111 19.77 -2.48 9.50
N GLY A 112 18.92 -3.26 10.16
CA GLY A 112 17.61 -3.65 9.62
C GLY A 112 16.52 -2.58 9.74
N ASN A 113 16.66 -1.64 10.69
CA ASN A 113 15.58 -0.73 11.08
C ASN A 113 16.06 0.72 11.29
N TRP A 114 17.29 1.05 10.88
CA TRP A 114 17.91 2.36 11.16
C TRP A 114 17.13 3.51 10.52
N GLU A 115 16.52 3.30 9.35
CA GLU A 115 15.73 4.34 8.67
C GLU A 115 14.50 4.73 9.49
N GLU A 116 13.77 3.73 10.01
CA GLU A 116 12.60 3.96 10.87
C GLU A 116 13.00 4.61 12.19
N VAL A 117 14.09 4.17 12.82
CA VAL A 117 14.59 4.77 14.07
C VAL A 117 15.01 6.22 13.83
N TYR A 118 15.73 6.49 12.75
CA TYR A 118 16.20 7.81 12.38
C TYR A 118 15.02 8.76 12.10
N ALA A 119 14.07 8.34 11.26
CA ALA A 119 12.91 9.13 10.92
C ALA A 119 12.02 9.39 12.15
N LEU A 120 11.75 8.35 12.96
CA LEU A 120 10.95 8.49 14.17
C LEU A 120 11.63 9.42 15.20
N SER A 121 12.96 9.38 15.32
CA SER A 121 13.71 10.28 16.20
C SER A 121 13.54 11.74 15.78
N LYS A 122 13.65 12.05 14.48
CA LYS A 122 13.39 13.41 13.95
C LYS A 122 11.98 13.89 14.31
N LEU A 123 10.97 13.04 14.09
CA LEU A 123 9.57 13.36 14.40
C LEU A 123 9.35 13.61 15.90
N ARG A 124 10.01 12.83 16.78
CA ARG A 124 9.87 12.94 18.23
C ARG A 124 10.48 14.22 18.80
N VAL A 125 11.58 14.71 18.23
CA VAL A 125 12.19 15.98 18.64
C VAL A 125 11.24 17.15 18.35
N THR A 126 10.49 17.08 17.26
CA THR A 126 9.60 18.18 16.83
C THR A 126 8.27 18.23 17.58
N GLY A 127 7.95 17.19 18.34
CA GLY A 127 6.77 17.16 19.19
C GLY A 127 6.22 15.76 19.43
N ASN A 128 5.08 15.71 20.12
CA ASN A 128 4.41 14.45 20.38
C ASN A 128 3.60 13.99 19.16
N VAL A 129 4.22 13.19 18.30
CA VAL A 129 3.57 12.55 17.15
C VAL A 129 3.13 11.13 17.52
N PRO A 130 1.81 10.84 17.57
CA PRO A 130 1.32 9.46 17.73
C PRO A 130 1.78 8.59 16.56
N LEU A 131 2.08 7.30 16.80
CA LEU A 131 2.57 6.39 15.75
C LEU A 131 1.66 6.33 14.51
N LYS A 132 0.34 6.43 14.70
CA LYS A 132 -0.66 6.50 13.62
C LYS A 132 -0.55 7.70 12.69
N ARG A 133 0.25 8.72 13.06
CA ARG A 133 0.50 9.94 12.29
C ARG A 133 1.97 10.08 11.88
N ALA A 134 2.82 9.09 12.15
CA ALA A 134 4.24 9.21 11.86
C ALA A 134 4.52 9.36 10.36
N GLU A 135 3.86 8.53 9.54
CA GLU A 135 3.96 8.59 8.06
C GLU A 135 3.55 9.96 7.52
N SER A 136 2.36 10.45 7.88
CA SER A 136 1.88 11.76 7.41
C SER A 136 2.65 12.96 7.98
N ALA A 137 3.29 12.81 9.14
CA ALA A 137 4.19 13.83 9.67
C ALA A 137 5.52 13.84 8.91
N TRP A 138 6.06 12.66 8.57
CA TRP A 138 7.29 12.52 7.79
C TRP A 138 7.16 13.10 6.39
N GLU A 139 6.00 12.92 5.75
CA GLU A 139 5.73 13.47 4.41
C GLU A 139 5.86 15.00 4.32
N LYS A 140 5.75 15.72 5.44
CA LYS A 140 5.93 17.18 5.51
C LYS A 140 7.39 17.61 5.49
N TYR A 141 8.29 16.72 5.91
CA TYR A 141 9.73 16.99 5.99
C TYR A 141 10.36 16.93 4.61
N TYR A 142 11.29 17.86 4.34
CA TYR A 142 12.13 17.72 3.16
C TYR A 142 13.09 16.53 3.35
N ASN A 143 12.96 15.54 2.47
CA ASN A 143 13.75 14.31 2.51
C ASN A 143 15.04 14.46 1.69
N ILE A 144 16.05 15.10 2.29
CA ILE A 144 17.34 15.39 1.66
C ILE A 144 18.09 14.12 1.28
N GLU A 145 18.01 13.09 2.14
CA GLU A 145 18.78 11.85 2.01
C GLU A 145 18.05 10.78 1.20
N SER A 146 16.85 11.09 0.71
CA SER A 146 16.01 10.18 -0.09
C SER A 146 15.77 8.80 0.56
N ILE A 147 15.71 8.73 1.89
CA ILE A 147 15.42 7.50 2.63
C ILE A 147 13.92 7.16 2.56
N ASN A 148 13.56 5.88 2.66
CA ASN A 148 12.16 5.44 2.54
C ASN A 148 11.72 4.55 3.71
N PRO A 149 11.66 5.10 4.94
CA PRO A 149 11.32 4.35 6.13
C PRO A 149 9.88 3.83 6.09
N ASN A 150 9.65 2.60 6.57
CA ASN A 150 8.30 2.07 6.72
C ASN A 150 7.67 2.55 8.04
N LEU A 151 7.00 3.70 7.98
CA LEU A 151 6.39 4.38 9.12
C LEU A 151 4.96 3.91 9.45
N LYS A 152 4.54 2.75 8.92
CA LYS A 152 3.23 2.17 9.27
C LYS A 152 3.20 1.79 10.75
N PRO A 153 2.08 2.03 11.49
CA PRO A 153 2.04 1.82 12.94
C PRO A 153 2.41 0.41 13.38
N LYS A 154 2.01 -0.61 12.62
CA LYS A 154 2.37 -2.01 12.89
C LYS A 154 3.89 -2.24 12.81
N ASN A 155 4.54 -1.63 11.82
CA ASN A 155 5.99 -1.74 11.65
C ASN A 155 6.72 -0.98 12.75
N LEU A 156 6.29 0.25 13.05
CA LEU A 156 6.88 1.06 14.12
C LEU A 156 6.76 0.41 15.51
N SER A 157 5.61 -0.18 15.83
CA SER A 157 5.47 -0.92 17.10
C SER A 157 6.40 -2.12 17.18
N LYS A 158 6.58 -2.86 16.07
CA LYS A 158 7.50 -3.98 15.99
C LYS A 158 8.94 -3.52 16.15
N MET A 159 9.35 -2.50 15.39
CA MET A 159 10.69 -1.90 15.49
C MET A 159 11.00 -1.40 16.90
N LEU A 160 10.07 -0.70 17.56
CA LEU A 160 10.27 -0.22 18.93
C LEU A 160 10.42 -1.37 19.93
N HIS A 161 9.72 -2.48 19.70
CA HIS A 161 9.89 -3.67 20.52
C HIS A 161 11.27 -4.28 20.31
N GLU A 162 11.70 -4.48 19.06
CA GLU A 162 13.00 -5.04 18.70
C GLU A 162 14.16 -4.23 19.28
N VAL A 163 14.15 -2.91 19.06
CA VAL A 163 15.16 -1.98 19.62
C VAL A 163 15.09 -1.95 21.15
N GLY A 164 13.88 -2.05 21.73
CA GLY A 164 13.69 -2.06 23.18
C GLY A 164 14.19 -3.34 23.86
N THR A 165 14.14 -4.48 23.16
CA THR A 165 14.66 -5.77 23.63
C THR A 165 16.16 -5.91 23.40
N ASN A 166 16.67 -5.37 22.30
CA ASN A 166 18.10 -5.35 21.98
C ASN A 166 18.75 -4.02 22.44
N ARG A 167 18.90 -3.87 23.75
CA ARG A 167 19.49 -2.67 24.35
C ARG A 167 21.00 -2.52 24.10
N ASP A 168 21.67 -3.62 23.83
CA ASP A 168 23.12 -3.65 23.61
C ASP A 168 23.50 -3.41 22.14
N GLY A 169 22.52 -3.37 21.23
CA GLY A 169 22.76 -3.21 19.79
C GLY A 169 23.49 -4.40 19.16
N LEU A 170 23.39 -5.58 19.80
CA LEU A 170 24.04 -6.83 19.41
C LEU A 170 22.94 -7.83 19.02
N GLU A 171 22.50 -7.75 17.77
CA GLU A 171 21.48 -8.61 17.11
C GLU A 171 20.04 -8.56 17.66
#